data_AF-A0A377HH47-F1
#
_entry.id   AF-A0A377HH47-F1
#
_cell.length_a   1.000
_cell.length_b   1.000
_cell.length_c   1.000
_cell.angle_alpha   90.00
_cell.angle_beta   90.00
_cell.angle_gamma   90.00
#
_symmetry.space_group_name_H-M   'P 1'
#
loop_
_entity.id
_entity.type
_entity.pdbx_description
1 polymer ?
#
loop_
_entity_poly.entity_id
_entity_poly.type
_entity_poly.pdbx_seq_one_letter_code
_entity_poly.pdbx_strand_id
1 'polypeptide(L)'
;MSDLIQKPAKKRLLDRKGAAAPQQTYKAEVTEENPDNSKTVSQKDTPNKRTAKATVNTGSSTVRVSNLTRNKLSALVTMGKGDSADAMIATMIDEYLNMLSSNERKEYEMIRNVLMMKQK
;
A
#
# COMPACT_ATOMS: atom_id res chain seq x y z
N MET A 1 18.13 -69.24 9.74
CA MET A 1 19.28 -68.45 10.27
C MET A 1 19.47 -67.29 9.30
N SER A 2 19.06 -66.09 9.72
CA SER A 2 19.94 -64.91 9.92
C SER A 2 20.58 -64.45 8.59
N ASP A 3 20.38 -63.23 8.10
CA ASP A 3 20.44 -61.98 8.85
C ASP A 3 19.44 -60.90 8.39
N LEU A 4 18.65 -60.49 9.37
CA LEU A 4 18.13 -59.15 9.57
C LEU A 4 19.33 -58.23 9.87
N ILE A 5 19.64 -57.24 9.00
CA ILE A 5 20.63 -56.12 9.11
C ILE A 5 21.22 -55.91 7.69
N GLN A 6 20.70 -55.05 6.81
CA GLN A 6 20.90 -53.60 6.81
C GLN A 6 19.89 -52.93 5.86
N LYS A 7 19.03 -52.08 6.42
CA LYS A 7 18.04 -51.26 5.70
C LYS A 7 18.74 -50.31 4.72
N PRO A 8 18.20 -50.05 3.51
CA PRO A 8 18.67 -48.94 2.70
C PRO A 8 18.40 -47.64 3.46
N ALA A 9 19.45 -46.83 3.62
CA ALA A 9 19.38 -45.55 4.30
C ALA A 9 18.20 -44.72 3.75
N LYS A 10 17.25 -44.37 4.62
CA LYS A 10 16.18 -43.43 4.31
C LYS A 10 16.86 -42.18 3.74
N LYS A 11 16.52 -41.83 2.49
CA LYS A 11 16.93 -40.59 1.82
C LYS A 11 16.78 -39.45 2.83
N ARG A 12 17.90 -38.81 3.17
CA ARG A 12 17.90 -37.66 4.06
C ARG A 12 17.01 -36.61 3.41
N LEU A 13 15.98 -36.15 4.13
CA LEU A 13 14.93 -35.27 3.61
C LEU A 13 15.45 -33.88 3.17
N LEU A 14 16.73 -33.60 3.37
CA LEU A 14 17.43 -32.38 3.00
C LEU A 14 18.80 -32.75 2.43
N ASP A 15 18.82 -33.24 1.19
CA ASP A 15 20.05 -33.20 0.38
C ASP A 15 20.44 -31.73 0.22
N ARG A 16 21.45 -31.31 0.97
CA ARG A 16 22.02 -29.97 0.88
C ARG A 16 22.61 -29.83 -0.52
N LYS A 17 21.86 -29.25 -1.46
CA LYS A 17 22.43 -28.77 -2.72
C LYS A 17 23.61 -27.87 -2.35
N GLY A 18 24.77 -28.12 -2.99
CA GLY A 18 26.04 -27.47 -2.67
C GLY A 18 25.91 -25.95 -2.55
N ALA A 19 26.83 -25.34 -1.79
CA ALA A 19 26.81 -23.92 -1.45
C ALA A 19 26.42 -23.05 -2.65
N ALA A 20 25.30 -22.33 -2.54
CA ALA A 20 24.81 -21.48 -3.60
C ALA A 20 25.79 -20.32 -3.82
N ALA A 21 26.49 -20.33 -4.96
CA ALA A 21 27.29 -19.19 -5.36
C ALA A 21 26.36 -18.01 -5.68
N PRO A 22 26.66 -16.78 -5.22
CA PRO A 22 25.86 -15.61 -5.51
C PRO A 22 25.87 -15.33 -7.03
N GLN A 23 24.69 -15.21 -7.63
CA GLN A 23 24.56 -14.91 -9.08
C GLN A 23 24.96 -13.47 -9.44
N GLN A 24 25.10 -12.59 -8.45
CA GLN A 24 25.45 -11.18 -8.64
C GLN A 24 26.47 -10.80 -7.56
N THR A 25 27.75 -10.74 -7.95
CA THR A 25 28.80 -10.09 -7.16
C THR A 25 28.95 -8.66 -7.66
N TYR A 26 28.64 -7.69 -6.81
CA TYR A 26 28.87 -6.28 -7.07
C TYR A 26 30.37 -6.04 -7.28
N LYS A 27 30.76 -5.56 -8.47
CA LYS A 27 32.08 -4.97 -8.71
C LYS A 27 31.91 -3.45 -8.67
N ALA A 28 32.54 -2.80 -7.71
CA ALA A 28 32.60 -1.35 -7.64
C ALA A 28 33.58 -0.86 -8.72
N GLU A 29 33.07 -0.57 -9.92
CA GLU A 29 33.78 0.31 -10.84
C GLU A 29 33.47 1.75 -10.43
N VAL A 30 34.47 2.40 -9.87
CA VAL A 30 34.51 3.86 -9.74
C VAL A 30 34.69 4.41 -11.14
N THR A 31 33.75 5.23 -11.63
CA THR A 31 33.96 6.45 -12.44
C THR A 31 32.61 6.98 -12.97
N GLU A 32 32.24 8.14 -12.43
CA GLU A 32 31.60 9.33 -13.04
C GLU A 32 30.32 9.26 -13.92
N GLU A 33 29.31 9.97 -13.39
CA GLU A 33 28.40 10.92 -14.05
C GLU A 33 27.30 10.47 -15.05
N ASN A 34 26.08 10.49 -14.50
CA ASN A 34 24.82 11.01 -15.04
C ASN A 34 23.91 10.14 -15.94
N PRO A 35 22.58 10.41 -15.87
CA PRO A 35 21.56 9.37 -15.82
C PRO A 35 20.72 9.34 -17.10
N ASP A 36 20.32 8.15 -17.54
CA ASP A 36 18.90 7.93 -17.86
C ASP A 36 18.61 6.46 -18.20
N ASN A 37 17.34 6.14 -17.96
CA ASN A 37 16.54 5.13 -18.64
C ASN A 37 16.58 3.65 -18.23
N SER A 38 15.42 3.27 -17.68
CA SER A 38 14.70 2.02 -17.95
C SER A 38 15.23 0.73 -17.34
N LYS A 39 14.75 0.42 -16.13
CA LYS A 39 14.54 -0.97 -15.71
C LYS A 39 13.05 -1.25 -15.67
N THR A 40 12.57 -1.86 -16.75
CA THR A 40 11.32 -2.58 -16.84
C THR A 40 11.32 -3.70 -15.80
N VAL A 41 10.64 -3.47 -14.68
CA VAL A 41 10.38 -4.52 -13.68
C VAL A 41 9.17 -5.32 -14.15
N SER A 42 9.42 -6.57 -14.51
CA SER A 42 8.41 -7.56 -14.92
C SER A 42 7.29 -7.67 -13.88
N GLN A 43 6.06 -7.35 -14.32
CA GLN A 43 4.84 -7.66 -13.58
C GLN A 43 4.68 -9.17 -13.49
N LYS A 44 4.59 -9.67 -12.25
CA LYS A 44 4.15 -11.03 -11.97
C LYS A 44 2.62 -11.00 -11.95
N ASP A 45 2.00 -11.41 -13.05
CA ASP A 45 0.55 -11.58 -13.15
C ASP A 45 0.07 -12.57 -12.09
N THR A 46 -0.77 -12.10 -11.18
CA THR A 46 -1.56 -12.95 -10.28
C THR A 46 -3.01 -12.91 -10.77
N PRO A 47 -3.69 -14.07 -10.88
CA PRO A 47 -5.04 -14.12 -11.42
C PRO A 47 -6.03 -13.40 -10.49
N ASN A 48 -6.58 -12.31 -11.02
CA ASN A 48 -7.60 -11.47 -10.40
C ASN A 48 -8.92 -12.25 -10.26
N LYS A 49 -9.11 -12.93 -9.13
CA LYS A 49 -10.41 -13.51 -8.75
C LYS A 49 -11.32 -12.38 -8.27
N ARG A 50 -11.96 -11.69 -9.22
CA ARG A 50 -13.14 -10.86 -8.95
C ARG A 50 -14.23 -11.76 -8.36
N THR A 51 -14.54 -11.58 -7.08
CA THR A 51 -15.89 -11.68 -6.49
C THR A 51 -15.77 -11.52 -4.97
N ALA A 52 -15.74 -10.28 -4.51
CA ALA A 52 -16.19 -9.96 -3.16
C ALA A 52 -17.26 -8.90 -3.33
N LYS A 53 -18.51 -9.27 -3.00
CA LYS A 53 -19.60 -8.31 -2.83
C LYS A 53 -19.11 -7.27 -1.83
N ALA A 54 -19.17 -6.00 -2.19
CA ALA A 54 -18.79 -4.91 -1.31
C ALA A 54 -19.78 -4.86 -0.15
N THR A 55 -19.44 -5.52 0.96
CA THR A 55 -20.03 -5.24 2.26
C THR A 55 -19.67 -3.80 2.57
N VAL A 56 -20.66 -2.91 2.57
CA VAL A 56 -20.48 -1.51 2.94
C VAL A 56 -20.17 -1.49 4.43
N ASN A 57 -18.88 -1.52 4.79
CA ASN A 57 -18.44 -1.29 6.15
C ASN A 57 -18.68 0.20 6.46
N THR A 58 -19.69 0.49 7.26
CA THR A 58 -20.16 1.80 7.72
C THR A 58 -19.17 2.55 8.63
N GLY A 59 -17.88 2.20 8.61
CA GLY A 59 -16.87 2.78 9.51
C GLY A 59 -15.52 3.11 8.89
N SER A 60 -15.27 2.75 7.63
CA SER A 60 -14.01 3.08 6.96
C SER A 60 -14.27 3.45 5.51
N SER A 61 -14.02 4.71 5.17
CA SER A 61 -14.04 5.19 3.79
C SER A 61 -12.61 5.26 3.29
N THR A 62 -12.33 4.67 2.13
CA THR A 62 -11.03 4.78 1.48
C THR A 62 -11.18 5.55 0.19
N VAL A 63 -10.56 6.75 0.13
CA VAL A 63 -10.57 7.59 -1.07
C VAL A 63 -9.25 7.42 -1.81
N ARG A 64 -9.32 7.05 -3.08
CA ARG A 64 -8.14 7.00 -3.96
C ARG A 64 -7.79 8.41 -4.42
N VAL A 65 -6.53 8.78 -4.30
CA VAL A 65 -6.03 10.10 -4.67
C VAL A 65 -4.85 9.98 -5.64
N SER A 66 -4.53 11.06 -6.35
CA SER A 66 -3.38 11.09 -7.25
C SER A 66 -2.06 11.07 -6.48
N ASN A 67 -0.97 10.69 -7.15
CA ASN A 67 0.36 10.67 -6.52
C ASN A 67 0.78 12.06 -6.03
N LEU A 68 0.41 13.11 -6.78
CA LEU A 68 0.71 14.49 -6.40
C LEU A 68 0.05 14.86 -5.06
N THR A 69 -1.25 14.55 -4.89
CA THR A 69 -1.97 14.89 -3.66
C THR A 69 -1.54 14.02 -2.49
N ARG A 70 -1.24 12.73 -2.73
CA ARG A 70 -0.64 11.85 -1.71
C ARG A 70 0.68 12.41 -1.19
N ASN A 71 1.55 12.85 -2.10
CA ASN A 71 2.85 13.42 -1.72
C ASN A 71 2.69 14.72 -0.93
N LYS A 72 1.74 15.59 -1.32
CA LYS A 72 1.41 16.81 -0.57
C LYS A 72 0.95 16.51 0.86
N LEU A 73 0.00 15.59 1.03
CA LEU A 73 -0.46 15.18 2.36
C LEU A 73 0.67 14.57 3.20
N SER A 74 1.49 13.70 2.58
CA SER A 74 2.62 13.07 3.28
C SER A 74 3.68 14.09 3.71
N ALA A 75 3.96 15.09 2.87
CA ALA A 75 4.88 16.18 3.19
C ALA A 75 4.35 17.01 4.36
N LEU A 76 3.07 17.36 4.36
CA LEU A 76 2.46 18.14 5.45
C LEU A 76 2.47 17.40 6.79
N VAL A 77 2.21 16.09 6.78
CA VAL A 77 2.36 15.22 7.97
C VAL A 77 3.82 15.21 8.44
N THR A 78 4.78 15.10 7.52
CA THR A 78 6.22 15.14 7.84
C THR A 78 6.66 16.49 8.40
N MET A 79 6.04 17.59 7.98
CA MET A 79 6.28 18.94 8.52
C MET A 79 5.70 19.15 9.93
N GLY A 80 5.07 18.14 10.52
CA GLY A 80 4.50 18.20 11.87
C GLY A 80 3.23 19.04 11.96
N LYS A 81 2.53 19.25 10.83
CA LYS A 81 1.25 19.97 10.79
C LYS A 81 0.05 19.07 11.15
N GLY A 82 0.27 17.78 11.36
CA GLY A 82 -0.73 16.83 11.85
C GLY A 82 -0.13 15.43 12.04
N ASP A 83 -0.70 14.65 12.95
CA ASP A 83 -0.20 13.32 13.32
C ASP A 83 -0.54 12.23 12.28
N SER A 84 -1.58 12.46 11.47
CA SER A 84 -2.06 11.53 10.45
C SER A 84 -2.66 12.29 9.27
N ALA A 85 -2.65 11.65 8.09
CA ALA A 85 -3.30 12.18 6.90
C ALA A 85 -4.80 12.41 7.13
N ASP A 86 -5.47 11.51 7.85
CA ASP A 86 -6.91 11.63 8.13
C ASP A 86 -7.22 12.80 9.07
N ALA A 87 -6.39 13.01 10.10
CA ALA A 87 -6.51 14.15 11.00
C ALA A 87 -6.32 15.48 10.24
N MET A 88 -5.33 15.51 9.35
CA MET A 88 -5.08 16.68 8.52
C MET A 88 -6.21 16.97 7.54
N ILE A 89 -6.79 15.93 6.94
CA ILE A 89 -7.97 16.08 6.08
C ILE A 89 -9.15 16.65 6.88
N ALA A 90 -9.39 16.18 8.11
CA ALA A 90 -10.46 16.70 8.96
C ALA A 90 -10.27 18.20 9.25
N THR A 91 -9.07 18.61 9.67
CA THR A 91 -8.77 20.03 9.91
C THR A 91 -8.95 20.88 8.66
N MET A 92 -8.48 20.42 7.50
CA MET A 92 -8.64 21.13 6.23
C MET A 92 -10.11 21.29 5.83
N ILE A 93 -10.94 20.27 6.10
CA ILE A 93 -12.38 20.34 5.84
C ILE A 93 -13.02 21.39 6.74
N ASP A 94 -12.70 21.42 8.03
CA ASP A 94 -13.24 22.40 8.97
C ASP A 94 -12.83 23.84 8.61
N GLU A 95 -11.56 24.05 8.25
CA GLU A 95 -11.09 25.34 7.75
C GLU A 95 -11.82 25.77 6.48
N TYR A 96 -12.02 24.83 5.54
CA TYR A 96 -12.76 25.11 4.31
C TYR A 96 -14.22 25.48 4.59
N LEU A 97 -14.88 24.80 5.53
CA LEU A 97 -16.26 25.10 5.93
C LEU A 97 -16.37 26.49 6.57
N ASN A 98 -15.34 26.96 7.27
CA ASN A 98 -15.30 28.30 7.85
C ASN A 98 -15.08 29.41 6.81
N MET A 99 -14.40 29.08 5.70
CA MET A 99 -14.18 30.01 4.58
C MET A 99 -15.41 30.14 3.66
N LEU A 100 -16.33 29.18 3.74
CA LEU A 100 -17.47 29.07 2.85
C LEU A 100 -18.54 30.15 3.13
N SER A 101 -19.24 30.60 2.08
CA SER A 101 -20.30 31.60 2.24
C SER A 101 -21.52 31.01 2.97
N SER A 102 -22.33 31.87 3.59
CA SER A 102 -23.52 31.44 4.37
C SER A 102 -24.52 30.63 3.53
N ASN A 103 -24.62 30.90 2.23
CA ASN A 103 -25.50 30.15 1.32
C ASN A 103 -24.97 28.75 1.03
N GLU A 104 -23.69 28.65 0.63
CA GLU A 104 -23.03 27.38 0.35
C GLU A 104 -22.95 26.48 1.59
N ARG A 105 -22.81 27.06 2.79
CA ARG A 105 -22.87 26.31 4.05
C ARG A 105 -24.23 25.65 4.28
N LYS A 106 -25.33 26.34 3.97
CA LYS A 106 -26.69 25.76 4.06
C LYS A 106 -26.88 24.62 3.07
N GLU A 107 -26.37 24.77 1.85
CA GLU A 107 -26.39 23.70 0.85
C GLU A 107 -25.60 22.47 1.32
N TYR A 108 -24.41 22.69 1.89
CA TYR A 108 -23.62 21.62 2.48
C TYR A 108 -24.36 20.88 3.61
N GLU A 109 -24.98 21.61 4.55
CA GLU A 109 -25.76 21.02 5.63
C GLU A 109 -26.95 20.20 5.11
N MET A 110 -27.63 20.70 4.08
CA MET A 110 -28.73 19.98 3.41
C MET A 110 -28.24 18.65 2.82
N ILE A 111 -27.13 18.67 2.07
CA ILE A 111 -26.53 17.46 1.48
C ILE A 111 -26.12 16.47 2.57
N ARG A 112 -25.49 16.96 3.64
CA ARG A 112 -25.05 16.15 4.78
C ARG A 112 -26.24 15.45 5.45
N ASN A 113 -27.34 16.16 5.68
CA ASN A 113 -28.55 15.61 6.27
C ASN A 113 -29.14 14.48 5.41
N VAL A 114 -29.23 14.67 4.09
CA VAL A 114 -29.72 13.63 3.16
C VAL A 114 -28.82 12.40 3.17
N LEU A 115 -27.49 12.60 3.17
CA LEU A 115 -26.52 11.50 3.21
C LEU A 115 -26.63 10.69 4.50
N MET A 116 -26.77 11.36 5.65
CA MET A 116 -26.93 10.70 6.95
C MET A 116 -28.27 9.98 7.09
N MET A 117 -29.36 10.53 6.52
CA MET A 117 -30.67 9.87 6.49
C MET A 117 -30.66 8.60 5.64
N LYS A 118 -29.92 8.59 4.52
CA LYS A 118 -29.79 7.41 3.65
C LYS A 118 -28.97 6.27 4.27
N GLN A 119 -28.14 6.57 5.26
CA GLN A 119 -27.30 5.57 5.93
C GLN A 119 -27.99 4.89 7.12
N LYS A 120 -29.17 5.36 7.55
CA LYS A 120 -30.06 4.68 8.50
C LYS A 120 -30.99 3.70 7.78
#